data_AF-A0A954K555-F1
#
_entry.id   AF-A0A954K555-F1
#
_cell.length_a   1.000
_cell.length_b   1.000
_cell.length_c   1.000
_cell.angle_alpha   90.00
_cell.angle_beta   90.00
_cell.angle_gamma   90.00
#
_symmetry.space_group_name_H-M   'P 1'
#
loop_
_entity.id
_entity.type
_entity.pdbx_description
1 polymer ?
#
loop_
_entity_poly.entity_id
_entity_poly.type
_entity_poly.pdbx_seq_one_letter_code
_entity_poly.pdbx_strand_id
1 'polypeptide(L)'
;MRTMHLLKHCLIFTIAVTVCATGFLPVAEARIEAVKGKKYKLTKRHGPWMIMVASLRDIPESRRSKGLSAQEAADELVFELRKRGIPAYTFSQESVIQRFNTLDRLGREERRSYAAQRAMISVIAGNYSDSEDE
;
A
#
# COMPACT_ATOMS: atom_id res chain seq x y z
N MET A 1 8.33 -61.57 -2.83
CA MET A 1 7.85 -60.53 -1.88
C MET A 1 8.77 -59.31 -1.74
N ARG A 2 10.11 -59.42 -1.88
CA ARG A 2 11.04 -58.26 -1.78
C ARG A 2 10.93 -57.23 -2.92
N THR A 3 10.57 -57.65 -4.13
CA THR A 3 10.45 -56.78 -5.32
C THR A 3 9.28 -55.80 -5.26
N MET A 4 8.20 -56.16 -4.55
CA MET A 4 7.01 -55.30 -4.41
C MET A 4 7.22 -54.15 -3.41
N HIS A 5 8.13 -54.31 -2.44
CA HIS A 5 8.47 -53.25 -1.49
C HIS A 5 9.34 -52.15 -2.12
N LEU A 6 10.29 -52.52 -2.99
CA LEU A 6 11.09 -51.53 -3.73
C LEU A 6 10.23 -50.68 -4.69
N LEU A 7 9.27 -51.31 -5.37
CA LEU A 7 8.38 -50.59 -6.29
C LEU A 7 7.50 -49.55 -5.56
N LYS A 8 7.01 -49.90 -4.36
CA LYS A 8 6.23 -48.99 -3.50
C LYS A 8 7.05 -47.82 -2.97
N HIS A 9 8.30 -48.04 -2.54
CA HIS A 9 9.16 -46.95 -2.08
C HIS A 9 9.55 -46.00 -3.21
N CYS A 10 9.78 -46.52 -4.42
CA CYS A 10 10.05 -45.71 -5.61
C CYS A 10 8.83 -44.85 -6.00
N LEU A 11 7.61 -45.41 -5.92
CA LEU A 11 6.36 -44.69 -6.21
C LEU A 11 6.06 -43.60 -5.17
N ILE A 12 6.36 -43.83 -3.89
CA ILE A 12 6.15 -42.83 -2.83
C ILE A 12 7.16 -41.67 -2.97
N PHE A 13 8.41 -41.99 -3.35
CA PHE A 13 9.45 -40.97 -3.54
C PHE A 13 9.15 -40.07 -4.75
N THR A 14 8.63 -40.62 -5.84
CA THR A 14 8.24 -39.82 -7.02
C THR A 14 7.03 -38.91 -6.76
N ILE A 15 6.07 -39.35 -5.96
CA ILE A 15 4.93 -38.48 -5.56
C ILE A 15 5.41 -37.33 -4.68
N ALA A 16 6.32 -37.58 -3.73
CA ALA A 16 6.86 -36.54 -2.84
C ALA A 16 7.64 -35.46 -3.61
N VAL A 17 8.45 -35.84 -4.61
CA VAL A 17 9.20 -34.88 -5.43
C VAL A 17 8.28 -34.05 -6.33
N THR A 18 7.20 -34.64 -6.85
CA THR A 18 6.24 -33.91 -7.71
C THR A 18 5.40 -32.91 -6.92
N VAL A 19 5.09 -33.19 -5.65
CA VAL A 19 4.34 -32.26 -4.78
C VAL A 19 5.22 -31.09 -4.30
N CYS A 20 6.54 -31.27 -4.17
CA CYS A 20 7.44 -30.18 -3.82
C CYS A 20 7.73 -29.22 -4.99
N ALA A 21 7.60 -29.66 -6.24
CA ALA A 21 7.89 -28.83 -7.41
C ALA A 21 6.76 -27.86 -7.80
N THR A 22 5.54 -28.03 -7.27
CA THR A 22 4.38 -27.17 -7.59
C THR A 22 4.15 -26.04 -6.59
N GLY A 23 4.99 -25.91 -5.56
CA GLY A 23 4.86 -24.89 -4.52
C GLY A 23 5.30 -23.47 -4.91
N PHE A 24 5.98 -23.31 -6.05
CA PHE A 24 6.39 -22.01 -6.59
C PHE A 24 5.70 -21.78 -7.92
N LEU A 25 4.39 -21.51 -7.88
CA LEU A 25 3.78 -20.81 -9.00
C LEU A 25 4.31 -19.37 -8.95
N PRO A 26 5.06 -18.89 -9.96
CA PRO A 26 5.29 -17.46 -10.08
C PRO A 26 3.91 -16.81 -10.09
N VAL A 27 3.68 -15.84 -9.21
CA VAL A 27 2.49 -14.98 -9.30
C VAL A 27 2.59 -14.36 -10.68
N ALA A 28 1.83 -14.89 -11.63
CA ALA A 28 1.73 -14.33 -12.96
C ALA A 28 1.44 -12.85 -12.74
N GLU A 29 2.34 -12.00 -13.24
CA GLU A 29 2.24 -10.56 -13.18
C GLU A 29 0.97 -10.16 -13.94
N ALA A 30 -0.14 -10.20 -13.22
CA ALA A 30 -1.45 -9.93 -13.78
C ALA A 30 -1.41 -8.50 -14.27
N ARG A 31 -1.58 -8.30 -15.59
CA ARG A 31 -1.55 -6.99 -16.24
C ARG A 31 -2.26 -5.96 -15.36
N ILE A 32 -1.52 -4.93 -14.95
CA ILE A 32 -2.01 -3.92 -14.02
C ILE A 32 -3.17 -3.17 -14.68
N GLU A 33 -4.38 -3.37 -14.16
CA GLU A 33 -5.59 -2.71 -14.65
C GLU A 33 -5.50 -1.20 -14.39
N ALA A 34 -5.74 -0.39 -15.43
CA ALA A 34 -5.75 1.08 -15.37
C ALA A 34 -7.05 1.64 -15.97
N VAL A 35 -8.12 1.64 -15.18
CA VAL A 35 -9.41 2.24 -15.52
C VAL A 35 -9.52 3.63 -14.89
N LYS A 36 -9.77 4.66 -15.71
CA LYS A 36 -9.98 6.04 -15.25
C LYS A 36 -11.27 6.12 -14.42
N GLY A 37 -11.21 6.83 -13.29
CA GLY A 37 -12.33 6.97 -12.35
C GLY A 37 -12.50 5.81 -11.37
N LYS A 38 -11.86 4.65 -11.59
CA LYS A 38 -11.82 3.57 -10.60
C LYS A 38 -10.96 3.98 -9.40
N LYS A 39 -11.46 3.71 -8.19
CA LYS A 39 -10.72 3.97 -6.95
C LYS A 39 -9.88 2.76 -6.56
N TYR A 40 -8.57 2.95 -6.50
CA TYR A 40 -7.62 1.92 -6.06
C TYR A 40 -7.17 2.25 -4.63
N LYS A 41 -7.85 1.68 -3.64
CA LYS A 41 -7.51 1.92 -2.23
C LYS A 41 -6.46 0.93 -1.76
N LEU A 42 -5.51 1.42 -0.95
CA LEU A 42 -4.57 0.54 -0.29
C LEU A 42 -5.28 -0.32 0.78
N THR A 43 -4.98 -1.62 0.76
CA THR A 43 -5.50 -2.62 1.71
C THR A 43 -4.38 -3.52 2.23
N LYS A 44 -4.64 -4.28 3.29
CA LYS A 44 -3.69 -5.24 3.90
C LYS A 44 -3.28 -6.41 2.99
N ARG A 45 -3.90 -6.58 1.81
CA ARG A 45 -3.58 -7.65 0.86
C ARG A 45 -2.42 -7.30 -0.09
N HIS A 46 -1.99 -6.03 -0.10
CA HIS A 46 -0.86 -5.59 -0.93
C HIS A 46 0.47 -5.88 -0.24
N GLY A 47 1.53 -5.86 -1.04
CA GLY A 47 2.88 -6.26 -0.69
C GLY A 47 3.46 -5.46 0.48
N PRO A 48 4.43 -6.06 1.18
CA PRO A 48 5.03 -5.47 2.37
C PRO A 48 5.77 -4.16 2.07
N TRP A 49 6.31 -4.02 0.85
CA TRP A 49 7.13 -2.88 0.45
C TRP A 49 6.47 -2.07 -0.67
N MET A 50 6.34 -0.77 -0.41
CA MET A 50 5.79 0.21 -1.35
C MET A 50 6.42 1.58 -1.11
N ILE A 51 6.41 2.42 -2.15
CA ILE A 51 7.01 3.75 -2.14
C ILE A 51 5.91 4.80 -2.08
N MET A 52 6.02 5.74 -1.13
CA MET A 52 5.16 6.93 -1.13
C MET A 52 5.63 7.88 -2.23
N VAL A 53 4.78 8.10 -3.24
CA VAL A 53 5.08 8.95 -4.39
C VAL A 53 4.71 10.40 -4.11
N ALA A 54 3.58 10.63 -3.47
CA ALA A 54 3.08 11.96 -3.18
C ALA A 54 2.20 11.97 -1.93
N SER A 55 2.18 13.12 -1.23
CA SER A 55 1.20 13.41 -0.18
C SER A 55 0.50 14.71 -0.53
N LEU A 56 -0.81 14.64 -0.72
CA LEU A 56 -1.65 15.71 -1.22
C LEU A 56 -2.62 16.13 -0.12
N ARG A 57 -2.87 17.44 -0.05
CA ARG A 57 -3.79 18.01 0.93
C ARG A 57 -4.71 18.99 0.27
N ASP A 58 -5.99 18.94 0.66
CA ASP A 58 -6.94 19.93 0.20
C ASP A 58 -6.65 21.31 0.76
N ILE A 59 -6.79 22.29 -0.13
CA ILE A 59 -6.74 23.71 0.20
C ILE A 59 -8.16 24.11 0.64
N PRO A 60 -8.30 24.81 1.79
CA PRO A 60 -9.60 25.34 2.22
C PRO A 60 -10.27 26.15 1.11
N GLU A 61 -11.59 26.04 0.96
CA GLU A 61 -12.35 26.69 -0.13
C GLU A 61 -12.05 28.19 -0.24
N SER A 62 -11.90 28.88 0.90
CA SER A 62 -11.57 30.32 0.94
C SER A 62 -10.26 30.71 0.25
N ARG A 63 -9.33 29.76 0.07
CA ARG A 63 -8.04 29.98 -0.61
C ARG A 63 -7.92 29.20 -1.91
N ARG A 64 -8.99 28.51 -2.32
CA ARG A 64 -9.00 27.68 -3.52
C ARG A 64 -9.37 28.56 -4.71
N SER A 65 -8.44 28.69 -5.66
CA SER A 65 -8.67 29.47 -6.89
C SER A 65 -9.33 28.62 -7.96
N LYS A 66 -8.63 27.62 -8.51
CA LYS A 66 -9.10 26.61 -9.47
C LYS A 66 -8.21 25.37 -9.36
N GLY A 67 -8.75 24.19 -9.63
CA GLY A 67 -7.97 22.94 -9.70
C GLY A 67 -8.61 21.74 -9.00
N LEU A 68 -8.00 20.58 -9.22
CA LEU A 68 -8.41 19.30 -8.65
C LEU A 68 -8.34 19.31 -7.12
N SER A 69 -9.23 18.57 -6.47
CA SER A 69 -9.10 18.25 -5.05
C SER A 69 -7.90 17.34 -4.83
N ALA A 70 -7.43 17.25 -3.60
CA ALA A 70 -6.36 16.32 -3.25
C ALA A 70 -6.73 14.87 -3.64
N GLN A 71 -8.00 14.50 -3.45
CA GLN A 71 -8.49 13.18 -3.86
C GLN A 71 -8.49 13.00 -5.37
N GLU A 72 -9.01 13.96 -6.14
CA GLU A 72 -9.03 13.89 -7.61
C GLU A 72 -7.61 13.87 -8.20
N ALA A 73 -6.71 14.69 -7.67
CA ALA A 73 -5.31 14.71 -8.08
C ALA A 73 -4.60 13.39 -7.75
N ALA A 74 -4.89 12.79 -6.59
CA ALA A 74 -4.37 11.49 -6.22
C ALA A 74 -4.87 10.39 -7.16
N ASP A 75 -6.17 10.40 -7.49
CA ASP A 75 -6.77 9.41 -8.38
C ASP A 75 -6.25 9.53 -9.82
N GLU A 76 -6.04 10.75 -10.32
CA GLU A 76 -5.43 10.97 -11.65
C GLU A 76 -3.97 10.50 -11.66
N LEU A 77 -3.19 10.77 -10.60
CA LEU A 77 -1.81 10.28 -10.50
C LEU A 77 -1.75 8.75 -10.45
N VAL A 78 -2.63 8.11 -9.68
CA VAL A 78 -2.74 6.64 -9.65
C VAL A 78 -3.09 6.08 -11.04
N PHE A 79 -4.02 6.70 -11.75
CA PHE A 79 -4.37 6.29 -13.11
C PHE A 79 -3.16 6.35 -14.06
N GLU A 80 -2.42 7.45 -14.06
CA GLU A 80 -1.24 7.61 -14.92
C GLU A 80 -0.09 6.66 -14.57
N LEU A 81 0.14 6.37 -13.29
CA LEU A 81 1.12 5.37 -12.86
C LEU A 81 0.72 3.96 -13.33
N ARG A 82 -0.54 3.57 -13.13
CA ARG A 82 -1.04 2.24 -13.53
C ARG A 82 -1.05 2.06 -15.04
N LYS A 83 -1.30 3.13 -15.80
CA LYS A 83 -1.18 3.12 -17.27
C LYS A 83 0.23 2.80 -17.75
N ARG A 84 1.25 3.12 -16.93
CA ARG A 84 2.66 2.79 -17.18
C ARG A 84 3.07 1.42 -16.62
N GLY A 85 2.11 0.62 -16.15
CA GLY A 85 2.37 -0.70 -15.57
C GLY A 85 2.78 -0.67 -14.10
N ILE A 86 2.77 0.50 -13.44
CA ILE A 86 3.18 0.61 -12.04
C ILE A 86 1.95 0.41 -11.15
N PRO A 87 1.91 -0.61 -10.27
CA PRO A 87 0.85 -0.73 -9.27
C PRO A 87 0.82 0.51 -8.40
N ALA A 88 -0.33 1.16 -8.28
CA ALA A 88 -0.47 2.35 -7.45
C ALA A 88 -1.84 2.39 -6.77
N TYR A 89 -1.88 3.05 -5.61
CA TYR A 89 -3.00 3.09 -4.68
C TYR A 89 -3.09 4.45 -3.97
N THR A 90 -4.28 4.79 -3.52
CA THR A 90 -4.51 5.92 -2.59
C THR A 90 -4.63 5.42 -1.16
N PHE A 91 -4.07 6.20 -0.23
CA PHE A 91 -4.16 6.00 1.21
C PHE A 91 -4.57 7.31 1.89
N SER A 92 -5.66 7.27 2.67
CA SER A 92 -6.12 8.44 3.43
C SER A 92 -5.53 8.41 4.83
N GLN A 93 -4.82 9.46 5.20
CA GLN A 93 -4.35 9.69 6.56
C GLN A 93 -5.30 10.66 7.25
N GLU A 94 -5.80 10.28 8.42
CA GLU A 94 -6.66 11.12 9.25
C GLU A 94 -5.85 12.16 10.04
N SER A 95 -6.48 13.28 10.38
CA SER A 95 -5.85 14.30 11.22
C SER A 95 -5.85 13.88 12.68
N VAL A 96 -4.70 13.99 13.35
CA VAL A 96 -4.58 13.78 14.80
C VAL A 96 -4.20 15.11 15.45
N ILE A 97 -5.12 15.63 16.26
CA ILE A 97 -4.87 16.80 17.12
C ILE A 97 -4.57 16.30 18.52
N GLN A 98 -3.34 16.51 18.98
CA GLN A 98 -2.97 16.23 20.36
C GLN A 98 -3.18 17.49 21.21
N ARG A 99 -3.71 17.31 22.41
CA ARG A 99 -3.90 18.38 23.40
C ARG A 99 -3.03 18.06 24.60
N PHE A 100 -2.25 19.02 25.05
CA PHE A 100 -1.43 18.88 26.25
C PHE A 100 -1.57 20.11 27.13
N ASN A 101 -1.45 19.89 28.44
CA ASN A 101 -1.40 20.98 29.41
C ASN A 101 0.05 21.42 29.56
N THR A 102 0.27 22.73 29.59
CA THR A 102 1.57 23.37 29.81
C THR A 102 1.38 24.47 30.84
N LEU A 103 2.46 24.90 31.48
CA LEU A 103 2.43 26.07 32.35
C LEU A 103 2.91 27.29 31.54
N ASP A 104 2.14 28.38 31.62
CA ASP A 104 2.57 29.69 31.10
C ASP A 104 3.77 30.22 31.92
N ARG A 105 4.44 31.27 31.44
CA ARG A 105 5.59 31.92 32.11
C ARG A 105 5.26 32.42 33.52
N LEU A 106 3.97 32.58 33.83
CA LEU A 106 3.43 32.96 35.14
C LEU A 106 2.95 31.76 35.99
N GLY A 107 3.23 30.52 35.57
CA GLY A 107 2.90 29.30 36.32
C GLY A 107 1.43 28.87 36.28
N ARG A 108 0.61 29.48 35.41
CA ARG A 108 -0.81 29.12 35.23
C ARG A 108 -0.94 27.97 34.24
N GLU A 109 -1.89 27.06 34.47
CA GLU A 109 -2.21 26.01 33.50
C GLU A 109 -2.75 26.63 32.20
N GLU A 110 -2.08 26.31 31.10
CA GLU A 110 -2.44 26.68 29.74
C GLU A 110 -2.66 25.38 28.94
N ARG A 111 -3.84 25.24 28.33
CA ARG A 111 -4.12 24.13 27.42
C ARG A 111 -3.65 24.49 26.02
N ARG A 112 -2.67 23.75 25.51
CA ARG A 112 -2.18 23.90 24.13
C ARG A 112 -2.63 22.73 23.26
N SER A 113 -2.95 23.02 22.00
CA SER A 113 -3.27 22.02 20.99
C SER A 113 -2.23 22.05 19.88
N TYR A 114 -1.77 20.87 19.47
CA TYR A 114 -0.82 20.67 18.39
C TYR A 114 -1.40 19.69 17.37
N ALA A 115 -1.38 20.08 16.10
CA ALA A 115 -1.76 19.18 15.01
C ALA A 115 -0.59 18.24 14.72
N ALA A 116 -0.55 17.10 15.42
CA ALA A 116 0.50 16.10 15.26
C ALA A 116 0.47 15.47 13.86
N GLN A 117 -0.74 15.26 13.31
CA GLN A 117 -0.94 14.80 11.94
C GLN A 117 -2.06 15.61 11.28
N ARG A 118 -1.87 15.97 10.02
CA ARG A 118 -2.88 16.65 9.21
C ARG A 118 -3.55 15.65 8.28
N ALA A 119 -4.83 15.87 7.99
CA ALA A 119 -5.54 15.03 7.04
C ALA A 119 -4.93 15.21 5.64
N MET A 120 -4.52 14.09 5.03
CA MET A 120 -3.79 14.07 3.75
C MET A 120 -4.15 12.80 2.97
N ILE A 121 -4.13 12.89 1.64
CA ILE A 121 -4.26 11.75 0.73
C ILE A 121 -2.88 11.44 0.17
N SER A 122 -2.37 10.25 0.45
CA SER A 122 -1.08 9.79 -0.08
C SER A 122 -1.27 8.87 -1.27
N VAL A 123 -0.38 8.98 -2.26
CA VAL A 123 -0.27 8.05 -3.37
C VAL A 123 0.90 7.13 -3.09
N ILE A 124 0.62 5.83 -3.08
CA ILE A 124 1.57 4.76 -2.77
C ILE A 124 1.71 3.90 -4.02
N ALA A 125 2.93 3.68 -4.48
CA ALA A 125 3.24 2.88 -5.65
C ALA A 125 4.11 1.66 -5.32
N GLY A 126 4.02 0.65 -6.17
CA GLY A 126 4.67 -0.64 -5.98
C GLY A 126 3.75 -1.69 -5.38
N ASN A 127 4.31 -2.89 -5.27
CA ASN A 127 3.73 -4.05 -4.62
C ASN A 127 4.87 -5.07 -4.40
N TYR A 128 6.02 -4.56 -3.93
CA TYR A 128 7.29 -5.29 -3.97
C TYR A 128 7.32 -6.34 -2.87
N SER A 129 7.91 -7.48 -3.20
CA SER A 129 8.02 -8.61 -2.27
C SER A 129 9.16 -8.40 -1.26
N ASP A 130 10.19 -7.66 -1.67
CA ASP A 130 11.38 -7.33 -0.89
C ASP A 130 11.78 -5.86 -1.07
N SER A 131 12.67 -5.33 -0.22
CA SER A 131 13.13 -3.94 -0.27
C SER A 131 14.14 -3.66 -1.39
N GLU A 132 14.81 -4.70 -1.87
CA GLU A 132 15.83 -4.62 -2.93
C GLU A 132 15.29 -4.97 -4.32
N ASP A 133 13.97 -5.09 -4.45
CA ASP A 133 13.27 -5.37 -5.71
C ASP A 133 13.35 -4.10 -6.61
N GLU A 134 13.84 -4.24 -7.85
CA GLU A 134 14.03 -3.13 -8.82
C GLU A 134 12.76 -2.75 -9.59
#